data_AF-A0A9D4SXK5-F1
#
_entry.id   AF-A0A9D4SXK5-F1
#
_cell.length_a   1.000
_cell.length_b   1.000
_cell.length_c   1.000
_cell.angle_alpha   90.00
_cell.angle_beta   90.00
_cell.angle_gamma   90.00
#
_symmetry.space_group_name_H-M   'P 1'
#
loop_
_entity.id
_entity.type
_entity.pdbx_description
1 polymer ?
#
loop_
_entity_poly.entity_id
_entity_poly.type
_entity_poly.pdbx_seq_one_letter_code
_entity_poly.pdbx_strand_id
1 'polypeptide(L)'
;MPTGSVSPSFYEWTLPVPRDRWDPQNPKLELAARPYVHVENVLRYTFRDKGFLLQAFTHQSYPETSRIVPGYMRPMDFLGDALLKEMLTVQLYGTISPLTPKALHETRKRLECNRFFGYVVVSNGMHRLIRSHSPELSERIVQYVKKLGNGPLADIFEALASAVYLDSDQSKSTVFRSFFPLLRSQFNAELEKTAAVAERNDSSHINDSESSED
;
A
#
# COMPACT_ATOMS: atom_id res chain seq x y z
N MET A 1 26.80 -32.19 -31.57
CA MET A 1 26.17 -32.40 -30.24
C MET A 1 27.24 -32.05 -29.21
N PRO A 2 27.06 -30.96 -28.45
CA PRO A 2 26.20 -30.89 -27.27
C PRO A 2 24.87 -30.19 -27.62
N THR A 3 23.67 -30.72 -27.36
CA THR A 3 22.95 -30.92 -26.08
C THR A 3 22.85 -29.67 -25.23
N GLY A 4 21.70 -29.00 -25.30
CA GLY A 4 21.37 -27.88 -24.41
C GLY A 4 20.18 -27.08 -24.91
N SER A 5 18.98 -27.63 -24.74
CA SER A 5 17.71 -26.92 -24.91
C SER A 5 17.64 -25.71 -23.99
N VAL A 6 17.35 -24.52 -24.53
CA VAL A 6 16.59 -23.52 -23.78
C VAL A 6 15.56 -22.94 -24.74
N SER A 7 14.35 -23.50 -24.67
CA SER A 7 13.17 -22.76 -25.12
C SER A 7 13.03 -21.55 -24.19
N PRO A 8 12.97 -20.31 -24.70
CA PRO A 8 12.48 -19.21 -23.88
C PRO A 8 11.00 -19.51 -23.63
N SER A 9 10.67 -19.96 -22.42
CA SER A 9 9.28 -20.14 -22.03
C SER A 9 8.56 -18.82 -22.25
N PHE A 10 7.50 -18.85 -23.05
CA PHE A 10 6.83 -17.69 -23.65
C PHE A 10 6.18 -16.70 -22.65
N TYR A 11 6.44 -16.84 -21.35
CA TYR A 11 5.76 -16.12 -20.27
C TYR A 11 6.60 -16.01 -18.99
N GLU A 12 7.83 -15.45 -19.05
CA GLU A 12 8.42 -14.88 -17.83
C GLU A 12 7.63 -13.61 -17.46
N TRP A 13 6.54 -13.78 -16.69
CA TRP A 13 5.60 -12.71 -16.33
C TRP A 13 6.21 -11.58 -15.49
N THR A 14 7.41 -11.77 -14.98
CA THR A 14 8.15 -10.77 -14.23
C THR A 14 9.61 -10.87 -14.61
N LEU A 15 10.19 -9.79 -15.15
CA LEU A 15 11.64 -9.61 -15.09
C LEU A 15 12.08 -9.74 -13.63
N PRO A 16 13.27 -10.28 -13.33
CA PRO A 16 13.80 -10.23 -11.98
C PRO A 16 13.74 -8.79 -11.52
N VAL A 17 13.11 -8.56 -10.36
CA VAL A 17 13.12 -7.23 -9.74
C VAL A 17 14.57 -6.80 -9.69
N PRO A 18 14.93 -5.61 -10.20
CA PRO A 18 16.27 -5.08 -10.06
C PRO A 18 16.61 -5.10 -8.57
N ARG A 19 17.44 -6.06 -8.13
CA ARG A 19 18.02 -5.98 -6.79
C ARG A 19 19.05 -4.87 -6.88
N ASP A 20 18.66 -3.71 -6.39
CA ASP A 20 19.49 -2.54 -6.34
C ASP A 20 20.73 -2.76 -5.44
N ARG A 21 21.72 -1.90 -5.67
CA ARG A 21 23.15 -2.05 -5.38
C ARG A 21 23.51 -1.94 -3.89
N TRP A 22 22.99 -2.79 -3.01
CA TRP A 22 23.49 -2.90 -1.63
C TRP A 22 23.68 -4.34 -1.16
N ASP A 23 24.51 -4.48 -0.14
CA ASP A 23 24.71 -5.75 0.57
C ASP A 23 23.67 -5.86 1.70
N PRO A 24 22.74 -6.83 1.67
CA PRO A 24 21.75 -7.04 2.71
C PRO A 24 22.36 -7.34 4.09
N GLN A 25 23.60 -7.83 4.13
CA GLN A 25 24.32 -8.16 5.36
C GLN A 25 25.06 -6.97 5.96
N ASN A 26 24.98 -5.79 5.33
CA ASN A 26 25.66 -4.58 5.82
C ASN A 26 25.14 -4.20 7.22
N PRO A 27 25.98 -4.20 8.28
CA PRO A 27 25.54 -3.93 9.65
C PRO A 27 25.02 -2.51 9.85
N LYS A 28 25.34 -1.57 8.94
CA LYS A 28 24.80 -0.21 8.96
C LYS A 28 23.30 -0.19 8.67
N LEU A 29 22.79 -1.15 7.89
CA LEU A 29 21.36 -1.27 7.61
C LEU A 29 20.59 -1.56 8.90
N GLU A 30 21.04 -2.54 9.68
CA GLU A 30 20.41 -2.91 10.94
C GLU A 30 20.44 -1.74 11.95
N LEU A 31 21.58 -1.05 12.05
CA LEU A 31 21.70 0.12 12.92
C LEU A 31 20.73 1.23 12.52
N ALA A 32 20.63 1.53 11.23
CA ALA A 32 19.72 2.56 10.71
C ALA A 32 18.25 2.14 10.79
N ALA A 33 17.96 0.83 10.79
CA ALA A 33 16.61 0.28 10.89
C ALA A 33 16.05 0.23 12.32
N ARG A 34 16.87 0.40 13.36
CA ARG A 34 16.44 0.38 14.77
C ARG A 34 15.21 1.27 15.08
N PRO A 35 15.07 2.49 14.54
CA PRO A 35 13.88 3.32 14.79
C PRO A 35 12.58 2.73 14.20
N TYR A 36 12.68 1.77 13.28
CA TYR A 36 11.56 1.22 12.53
C TYR A 36 10.99 -0.08 13.11
N VAL A 37 11.49 -0.56 14.26
CA VAL A 37 10.95 -1.77 14.94
C VAL A 37 9.44 -1.66 15.17
N HIS A 38 8.94 -0.47 15.49
CA HIS A 38 7.50 -0.22 15.62
C HIS A 38 6.75 -0.48 14.30
N VAL A 39 7.32 -0.12 13.15
CA VAL A 39 6.70 -0.38 11.84
C VAL A 39 6.59 -1.87 11.58
N GLU A 40 7.66 -2.63 11.86
CA GLU A 40 7.66 -4.09 11.73
C GLU A 40 6.59 -4.73 12.62
N ASN A 41 6.40 -4.24 13.84
CA ASN A 41 5.36 -4.69 14.76
C ASN A 41 3.95 -4.38 14.24
N VAL A 42 3.73 -3.18 13.71
CA VAL A 42 2.44 -2.78 13.12
C VAL A 42 2.10 -3.64 11.90
N LEU A 43 3.08 -3.87 11.02
CA LEU A 43 2.93 -4.74 9.84
C LEU A 43 2.89 -6.23 10.20
N ARG A 44 3.31 -6.60 11.42
CA ARG A 44 3.53 -7.99 11.84
C ARG A 44 4.45 -8.73 10.87
N TYR A 45 5.47 -8.01 10.39
CA TYR A 45 6.42 -8.47 9.40
C TYR A 45 7.82 -7.99 9.76
N THR A 46 8.75 -8.92 9.92
CA THR A 46 10.18 -8.61 10.14
C THR A 46 10.91 -8.72 8.81
N PHE A 47 11.48 -7.62 8.36
CA PHE A 47 12.26 -7.54 7.14
C PHE A 47 13.54 -8.37 7.25
N ARG A 48 13.80 -9.20 6.23
CA ARG A 48 15.05 -9.94 6.05
C ARG A 48 16.16 -9.00 5.57
N ASP A 49 15.82 -8.11 4.64
CA ASP A 49 16.67 -7.03 4.16
C ASP A 49 16.09 -5.68 4.58
N LYS A 50 16.74 -5.05 5.57
CA LYS A 50 16.33 -3.73 6.07
C LYS A 50 16.50 -2.62 5.02
N GLY A 51 17.22 -2.87 3.93
CA GLY A 51 17.37 -1.93 2.83
C GLY A 51 16.04 -1.54 2.20
N PHE A 52 15.12 -2.50 2.00
CA PHE A 52 13.79 -2.22 1.47
C PHE A 52 12.96 -1.31 2.40
N LEU A 53 13.02 -1.58 3.70
CA LEU A 53 12.37 -0.75 4.71
C LEU A 53 12.92 0.69 4.70
N LEU A 54 14.24 0.84 4.70
CA LEU A 54 14.89 2.15 4.64
C LEU A 54 14.58 2.88 3.35
N GLN A 55 14.50 2.18 2.21
CA GLN A 55 14.16 2.75 0.92
C GLN A 55 12.73 3.31 0.93
N ALA A 56 11.76 2.56 1.49
CA ALA A 56 10.36 2.98 1.56
C ALA A 56 10.15 4.25 2.39
N PHE A 57 11.01 4.52 3.38
CA PHE A 57 10.97 5.73 4.20
C PHE A 57 11.90 6.86 3.72
N THR A 58 12.61 6.67 2.60
CA THR A 58 13.52 7.68 2.07
C THR A 58 12.85 8.49 0.98
N HIS A 59 12.52 9.74 1.28
CA HIS A 59 11.96 10.67 0.29
C HIS A 59 13.04 11.12 -0.72
N GLN A 60 12.64 11.45 -1.95
CA GLN A 60 13.55 11.86 -3.02
C GLN A 60 14.45 13.06 -2.66
N SER A 61 14.01 13.93 -1.75
CA SER A 61 14.81 15.08 -1.29
C SER A 61 15.93 14.71 -0.32
N TYR A 62 15.90 13.52 0.30
CA TYR A 62 16.91 13.14 1.27
C TYR A 62 18.30 13.04 0.59
N PRO A 63 19.35 13.69 1.11
CA PRO A 63 20.65 13.77 0.44
C PRO A 63 21.21 12.39 0.07
N GLU A 64 21.57 12.19 -1.20
CA GLU A 64 22.10 10.92 -1.70
C GLU A 64 23.37 10.50 -0.96
N THR A 65 24.25 11.45 -0.64
CA THR A 65 25.48 11.24 0.14
C THR A 65 25.24 10.72 1.56
N SER A 66 24.03 10.90 2.10
CA SER A 66 23.63 10.45 3.43
C SER A 66 22.83 9.13 3.39
N ARG A 67 22.57 8.58 2.21
CA ARG A 67 21.81 7.34 2.05
C ARG A 67 22.72 6.12 2.24
N ILE A 68 22.19 5.12 2.94
CA ILE A 68 22.83 3.79 3.06
C ILE A 68 22.44 2.90 1.88
N VAL A 69 21.20 3.05 1.42
CA VAL A 69 20.68 2.42 0.19
C VAL A 69 20.49 3.48 -0.90
N PRO A 70 20.91 3.23 -2.15
CA PRO A 70 20.84 4.24 -3.22
C PRO A 70 19.39 4.64 -3.56
N GLY A 71 18.46 3.69 -3.42
CA GLY A 71 17.06 3.86 -3.75
C GLY A 71 16.32 4.87 -2.87
N TYR A 72 15.10 5.19 -3.28
CA TYR A 72 14.16 6.03 -2.56
C TYR A 72 12.72 5.55 -2.83
N MET A 73 11.75 6.20 -2.18
CA MET A 73 10.35 5.76 -2.12
C MET A 73 9.61 5.68 -3.47
N ARG A 74 9.89 6.57 -4.44
CA ARG A 74 9.03 6.73 -5.63
C ARG A 74 8.93 5.51 -6.54
N PRO A 75 10.02 4.78 -6.89
CA PRO A 75 9.84 3.54 -7.66
C PRO A 75 9.04 2.47 -6.90
N MET A 76 9.07 2.51 -5.56
CA MET A 76 8.35 1.57 -4.71
C MET A 76 6.87 1.93 -4.58
N ASP A 77 6.51 3.22 -4.51
CA ASP A 77 5.10 3.64 -4.42
C ASP A 77 4.30 3.16 -5.64
N PHE A 78 4.88 3.24 -6.83
CA PHE A 78 4.26 2.80 -8.08
C PHE A 78 3.85 1.32 -8.06
N LEU A 79 4.76 0.43 -7.65
CA LEU A 79 4.45 -1.00 -7.51
C LEU A 79 3.45 -1.24 -6.36
N GLY A 80 3.56 -0.46 -5.30
CA GLY A 80 2.77 -0.61 -4.09
C GLY A 80 1.32 -0.25 -4.30
N ASP A 81 1.07 0.84 -5.02
CA ASP A 81 -0.24 1.27 -5.48
C ASP A 81 -0.94 0.14 -6.24
N ALA A 82 -0.27 -0.50 -7.19
CA ALA A 82 -0.82 -1.62 -7.93
C ALA A 82 -1.16 -2.82 -7.02
N LEU A 83 -0.28 -3.19 -6.10
CA LEU A 83 -0.49 -4.29 -5.15
C LEU A 83 -1.67 -4.04 -4.20
N LEU A 84 -1.77 -2.83 -3.65
CA LEU A 84 -2.85 -2.45 -2.73
C LEU A 84 -4.20 -2.39 -3.45
N LYS A 85 -4.24 -1.85 -4.68
CA LYS A 85 -5.44 -1.82 -5.52
C LYS A 85 -5.91 -3.22 -5.91
N GLU A 86 -5.00 -4.10 -6.31
CA GLU A 86 -5.32 -5.51 -6.57
C GLU A 86 -5.89 -6.16 -5.31
N MET A 87 -5.23 -5.98 -4.15
CA MET A 87 -5.70 -6.51 -2.87
C MET A 87 -7.13 -6.07 -2.55
N LEU A 88 -7.39 -4.76 -2.57
CA LEU A 88 -8.71 -4.21 -2.27
C LEU A 88 -9.75 -4.68 -3.28
N THR A 89 -9.39 -4.74 -4.57
CA THR A 89 -10.26 -5.23 -5.64
C THR A 89 -10.64 -6.70 -5.42
N VAL A 90 -9.68 -7.58 -5.10
CA VAL A 90 -9.95 -9.00 -4.84
C VAL A 90 -10.81 -9.19 -3.60
N GLN A 91 -10.56 -8.43 -2.53
CA GLN A 91 -11.38 -8.50 -1.32
C GLN A 91 -12.81 -8.02 -1.58
N LEU A 92 -12.97 -6.91 -2.30
CA LEU A 92 -14.28 -6.37 -2.67
C LEU A 92 -15.05 -7.32 -3.61
N TYR A 93 -14.34 -7.99 -4.53
CA TYR A 93 -14.92 -9.04 -5.38
C TYR A 93 -15.41 -10.23 -4.54
N GLY A 94 -14.67 -10.61 -3.49
CA GLY A 94 -15.11 -11.67 -2.55
C GLY A 94 -16.41 -11.36 -1.80
N THR A 95 -16.82 -10.09 -1.74
CA THR A 95 -18.03 -9.62 -1.05
C THR A 95 -19.22 -9.36 -1.99
N ILE A 96 -19.21 -9.93 -3.21
CA ILE A 96 -20.10 -9.56 -4.33
C ILE A 96 -21.60 -9.71 -4.12
N SER A 97 -22.07 -10.37 -3.06
CA SER A 97 -23.49 -10.41 -2.75
C SER A 97 -23.78 -9.39 -1.64
N PRO A 98 -24.34 -8.18 -1.91
CA PRO A 98 -25.28 -7.82 -2.99
C PRO A 98 -24.93 -6.52 -3.76
N LEU A 99 -23.67 -6.27 -4.13
CA LEU A 99 -23.28 -4.97 -4.71
C LEU A 99 -23.40 -4.91 -6.25
N THR A 100 -24.05 -3.86 -6.77
CA THR A 100 -24.09 -3.58 -8.21
C THR A 100 -22.70 -3.19 -8.75
N PRO A 101 -22.41 -3.35 -10.06
CA PRO A 101 -21.14 -2.93 -10.66
C PRO A 101 -20.77 -1.46 -10.37
N LYS A 102 -21.76 -0.56 -10.38
CA LYS A 102 -21.57 0.85 -10.02
C LYS A 102 -21.18 1.01 -8.56
N ALA A 103 -21.87 0.30 -7.66
CA ALA A 103 -21.57 0.32 -6.23
C ALA A 103 -20.16 -0.22 -5.93
N LEU A 104 -19.74 -1.30 -6.60
CA LEU A 104 -18.37 -1.84 -6.49
C LEU A 104 -17.32 -0.81 -6.90
N HIS A 105 -17.49 -0.15 -8.07
CA HIS A 105 -16.53 0.83 -8.55
C HIS A 105 -16.42 2.05 -7.61
N GLU A 106 -17.56 2.56 -7.13
CA GLU A 106 -17.57 3.70 -6.21
C GLU A 106 -17.01 3.34 -4.82
N THR A 107 -17.26 2.13 -4.33
CA THR A 107 -16.67 1.63 -3.07
C THR A 107 -15.17 1.49 -3.21
N ARG A 108 -14.70 0.91 -4.31
CA ARG A 108 -13.27 0.80 -4.63
C ARG A 108 -12.60 2.17 -4.64
N LYS A 109 -13.16 3.17 -5.31
CA LYS A 109 -12.61 4.55 -5.32
C LYS A 109 -12.48 5.15 -3.92
N ARG A 110 -13.43 4.89 -3.01
CA ARG A 110 -13.37 5.38 -1.63
C ARG A 110 -12.28 4.69 -0.81
N LEU A 111 -12.03 3.42 -1.09
CA LEU A 111 -10.98 2.61 -0.44
C LEU A 111 -9.58 2.92 -0.98
N GLU A 112 -9.45 3.17 -2.27
CA GLU A 112 -8.19 3.46 -2.98
C GLU A 112 -7.84 4.96 -2.96
N CYS A 113 -8.03 5.64 -1.82
CA CYS A 113 -7.76 7.06 -1.73
C CYS A 113 -6.54 7.39 -0.86
N ASN A 114 -5.70 8.30 -1.34
CA ASN A 114 -4.49 8.74 -0.63
C ASN A 114 -4.81 9.28 0.77
N ARG A 115 -6.02 9.85 0.95
CA ARG A 115 -6.49 10.30 2.27
C ARG A 115 -6.56 9.15 3.28
N PHE A 116 -7.01 7.99 2.85
CA PHE A 116 -7.12 6.83 3.71
C PHE A 116 -5.74 6.25 4.04
N PHE A 117 -4.89 6.02 3.04
CA PHE A 117 -3.53 5.54 3.26
C PHE A 117 -2.72 6.49 4.15
N GLY A 118 -2.83 7.80 3.91
CA GLY A 118 -2.19 8.79 4.77
C GLY A 118 -2.72 8.78 6.21
N TYR A 119 -4.02 8.57 6.40
CA TYR A 119 -4.59 8.41 7.74
C TYR A 119 -3.99 7.20 8.47
N VAL A 120 -3.86 6.05 7.81
CA VAL A 120 -3.25 4.83 8.40
C VAL A 120 -1.80 5.07 8.81
N VAL A 121 -1.02 5.77 7.98
CA VAL A 121 0.38 6.14 8.29
C VAL A 121 0.47 7.08 9.50
N VAL A 122 -0.45 8.03 9.63
CA VAL A 122 -0.49 8.96 10.76
C VAL A 122 -0.93 8.27 12.04
N SER A 123 -2.01 7.50 12.00
CA SER A 123 -2.58 6.82 13.17
C SER A 123 -1.63 5.78 13.77
N ASN A 124 -0.77 5.19 12.94
CA ASN A 124 0.28 4.27 13.38
C ASN A 124 1.63 4.94 13.67
N GLY A 125 1.72 6.27 13.65
CA GLY A 125 2.96 7.00 14.00
C GLY A 125 4.10 6.87 12.99
N MET A 126 3.90 6.19 11.86
CA MET A 126 4.94 5.89 10.86
C MET A 126 5.51 7.14 10.22
N HIS A 127 4.67 8.17 10.05
CA HIS A 127 5.06 9.44 9.47
C HIS A 127 6.32 10.06 10.11
N ARG A 128 6.55 9.86 11.41
CA ARG A 128 7.70 10.44 12.13
C ARG A 128 9.05 9.87 11.68
N LEU A 129 9.04 8.77 10.95
CA LEU A 129 10.23 8.03 10.54
C LEU A 129 10.68 8.34 9.10
N ILE A 130 10.02 9.31 8.43
CA ILE A 130 10.39 9.75 7.09
C ILE A 130 11.75 10.44 7.11
N ARG A 131 12.63 10.03 6.21
CA ARG A 131 13.94 10.63 5.97
C ARG A 131 13.80 11.65 4.84
N SER A 132 14.07 12.92 5.13
CA SER A 132 14.02 14.02 4.15
C SER A 132 15.07 15.11 4.45
N HIS A 133 15.31 16.03 3.52
CA HIS A 133 16.33 17.08 3.65
C HIS A 133 16.08 18.09 4.79
N SER A 134 14.84 18.24 5.27
CA SER A 134 14.52 19.19 6.35
C SER A 134 14.01 18.42 7.57
N PRO A 135 14.79 18.38 8.67
CA PRO A 135 14.34 17.86 9.94
C PRO A 135 13.08 18.57 10.44
N GLU A 136 12.92 19.86 10.13
CA GLU A 136 11.73 20.64 10.46
C GLU A 136 10.48 20.14 9.71
N LEU A 137 10.62 19.54 8.53
CA LEU A 137 9.52 18.86 7.83
C LEU A 137 9.07 17.59 8.56
N SER A 138 9.97 16.88 9.25
CA SER A 138 9.65 15.70 10.06
C SER A 138 8.94 16.05 11.38
N GLU A 139 9.21 17.20 11.98
CA GLU A 139 8.45 17.72 13.15
C GLU A 139 7.14 18.42 12.73
N ARG A 140 7.11 19.09 11.58
CA ARG A 140 5.93 19.77 11.04
C ARG A 140 5.09 18.89 10.12
N ILE A 141 5.18 17.56 10.21
CA ILE A 141 4.39 16.67 9.34
C ILE A 141 2.90 16.99 9.44
N VAL A 142 2.38 17.33 10.62
CA VAL A 142 0.97 17.76 10.77
C VAL A 142 0.65 18.98 9.89
N GLN A 143 1.59 19.92 9.74
CA GLN A 143 1.43 21.08 8.85
C GLN A 143 1.75 20.74 7.39
N TYR A 144 2.67 19.81 7.12
CA TYR A 144 3.00 19.29 5.80
C TYR A 144 1.82 18.53 5.18
N VAL A 145 1.17 17.65 5.96
CA VAL A 145 -0.06 16.93 5.61
C VAL A 145 -1.21 17.91 5.37
N LYS A 146 -1.31 18.97 6.19
CA LYS A 146 -2.27 20.06 5.96
C LYS A 146 -1.98 20.87 4.70
N LYS A 147 -0.71 21.03 4.28
CA LYS A 147 -0.28 21.92 3.18
C LYS A 147 -0.21 21.22 1.82
N LEU A 148 0.21 19.96 1.76
CA LEU A 148 0.40 19.19 0.52
C LEU A 148 -0.65 18.09 0.32
N GLY A 149 -1.55 17.92 1.29
CA GLY A 149 -2.50 16.80 1.31
C GLY A 149 -1.84 15.49 1.75
N ASN A 150 -2.59 14.40 1.62
CA ASN A 150 -2.17 13.08 2.10
C ASN A 150 -1.27 12.33 1.10
N GLY A 151 -0.89 12.96 -0.03
CA GLY A 151 -0.10 12.32 -1.10
C GLY A 151 1.18 11.67 -0.59
N PRO A 152 2.14 12.43 -0.03
CA PRO A 152 3.41 11.86 0.45
C PRO A 152 3.27 10.80 1.55
N LEU A 153 2.17 10.81 2.30
CA LEU A 153 1.91 9.77 3.29
C LEU A 153 1.35 8.50 2.65
N ALA A 154 0.52 8.63 1.62
CA ALA A 154 0.07 7.52 0.82
C ALA A 154 1.25 6.85 0.10
N ASP A 155 2.15 7.66 -0.48
CA ASP A 155 3.37 7.16 -1.15
C ASP A 155 4.19 6.25 -0.21
N ILE A 156 4.28 6.55 1.09
CA ILE A 156 4.98 5.70 2.08
C ILE A 156 4.24 4.38 2.30
N PHE A 157 2.92 4.45 2.44
CA PHE A 157 2.11 3.27 2.66
C PHE A 157 2.20 2.30 1.47
N GLU A 158 2.15 2.84 0.27
CA GLU A 158 2.34 2.14 -1.00
C GLU A 158 3.77 1.58 -1.09
N ALA A 159 4.78 2.40 -0.84
CA ALA A 159 6.17 1.96 -0.87
C ALA A 159 6.48 0.86 0.14
N LEU A 160 5.84 0.86 1.32
CA LEU A 160 5.97 -0.23 2.29
C LEU A 160 5.34 -1.53 1.78
N ALA A 161 4.22 -1.46 1.06
CA ALA A 161 3.62 -2.65 0.44
C ALA A 161 4.58 -3.28 -0.56
N SER A 162 5.24 -2.46 -1.38
CA SER A 162 6.33 -2.90 -2.25
C SER A 162 7.51 -3.46 -1.46
N ALA A 163 7.93 -2.79 -0.38
CA ALA A 163 9.05 -3.25 0.44
C ALA A 163 8.81 -4.68 0.95
N VAL A 164 7.62 -4.94 1.52
CA VAL A 164 7.22 -6.27 1.98
C VAL A 164 7.14 -7.25 0.82
N TYR A 165 6.56 -6.85 -0.32
CA TYR A 165 6.47 -7.71 -1.50
C TYR A 165 7.86 -8.15 -1.99
N LEU A 166 8.79 -7.20 -2.12
CA LEU A 166 10.15 -7.45 -2.59
C LEU A 166 10.96 -8.27 -1.60
N ASP A 167 10.87 -7.92 -0.30
CA ASP A 167 11.59 -8.62 0.76
C ASP A 167 11.05 -10.04 1.01
N SER A 168 9.81 -10.34 0.60
CA SER A 168 9.16 -11.66 0.78
C SER A 168 9.15 -12.54 -0.48
N ASP A 169 10.11 -12.31 -1.39
CA ASP A 169 10.22 -13.04 -2.67
C ASP A 169 8.93 -12.94 -3.50
N GLN A 170 8.38 -11.72 -3.61
CA GLN A 170 7.19 -11.40 -4.42
C GLN A 170 5.89 -12.06 -3.91
N SER A 171 5.77 -12.28 -2.59
CA SER A 171 4.60 -12.93 -2.00
C SER A 171 3.44 -11.94 -1.76
N LYS A 172 2.44 -11.96 -2.66
CA LYS A 172 1.18 -11.23 -2.47
C LYS A 172 0.45 -11.63 -1.19
N SER A 173 0.56 -12.90 -0.79
CA SER A 173 -0.04 -13.40 0.46
C SER A 173 0.60 -12.76 1.69
N THR A 174 1.90 -12.50 1.66
CA THR A 174 2.60 -11.81 2.76
C THR A 174 2.19 -10.34 2.84
N VAL A 175 2.07 -9.66 1.69
CA VAL A 175 1.54 -8.29 1.63
C VAL A 175 0.12 -8.26 2.21
N PHE A 176 -0.76 -9.17 1.80
CA PHE A 176 -2.13 -9.26 2.33
C PHE A 176 -2.17 -9.41 3.85
N ARG A 177 -1.40 -10.36 4.40
CA ARG A 177 -1.34 -10.61 5.85
C ARG A 177 -0.84 -9.39 6.64
N SER A 178 0.03 -8.59 6.05
CA SER A 178 0.65 -7.44 6.70
C SER A 178 -0.24 -6.18 6.61
N PHE A 179 -0.87 -5.94 5.45
CA PHE A 179 -1.57 -4.69 5.16
C PHE A 179 -3.08 -4.77 5.38
N PHE A 180 -3.74 -5.87 5.03
CA PHE A 180 -5.20 -5.95 5.14
C PHE A 180 -5.73 -5.72 6.57
N PRO A 181 -5.08 -6.20 7.65
CA PRO A 181 -5.51 -5.89 9.01
C PRO A 181 -5.57 -4.39 9.32
N LEU A 182 -4.67 -3.59 8.74
CA LEU A 182 -4.64 -2.14 8.90
C LEU A 182 -5.78 -1.44 8.13
N LEU A 183 -6.25 -2.07 7.05
CA LEU A 183 -7.30 -1.54 6.18
C LEU A 183 -8.70 -2.04 6.56
N ARG A 184 -8.78 -3.16 7.28
CA ARG A 184 -10.01 -3.93 7.54
C ARG A 184 -11.15 -3.11 8.15
N SER A 185 -10.85 -2.26 9.13
CA SER A 185 -11.90 -1.46 9.79
C SER A 185 -12.59 -0.52 8.81
N GLN A 186 -11.84 0.16 7.96
CA GLN A 186 -12.40 1.07 6.96
C GLN A 186 -13.04 0.29 5.81
N PHE A 187 -12.43 -0.82 5.40
CA PHE A 187 -12.98 -1.72 4.40
C PHE A 187 -14.41 -2.15 4.77
N ASN A 188 -14.60 -2.66 5.98
CA ASN A 188 -15.91 -3.05 6.48
C ASN A 188 -16.88 -1.86 6.56
N ALA A 189 -16.43 -0.71 7.08
CA ALA A 189 -17.27 0.48 7.18
C ALA A 189 -17.76 0.99 5.81
N GLU A 190 -16.93 0.93 4.77
CA GLU A 190 -17.33 1.30 3.41
C GLU A 190 -18.27 0.26 2.78
N LEU A 191 -18.10 -1.03 3.09
CA LEU A 191 -19.04 -2.06 2.66
C LEU A 191 -20.43 -1.84 3.27
N GLU A 192 -20.51 -1.62 4.58
CA GLU A 192 -21.79 -1.38 5.28
C GLU A 192 -22.51 -0.15 4.73
N LYS A 193 -21.79 0.96 4.53
CA LYS A 193 -22.37 2.17 3.90
C LYS A 193 -22.92 1.88 2.50
N THR A 194 -22.22 1.06 1.73
CA THR A 194 -22.60 0.76 0.35
C THR A 194 -23.82 -0.16 0.32
N ALA A 195 -23.87 -1.16 1.20
CA ALA A 195 -25.03 -2.03 1.37
C ALA A 195 -26.28 -1.24 1.78
N ALA A 196 -26.16 -0.34 2.76
CA ALA A 196 -27.28 0.50 3.21
C ALA A 196 -27.81 1.44 2.09
N VAL A 197 -26.97 1.90 1.17
CA VAL A 197 -27.40 2.69 0.00
C VAL A 197 -28.10 1.80 -1.03
N ALA A 198 -27.62 0.56 -1.24
CA ALA A 198 -28.25 -0.37 -2.16
C ALA A 198 -29.67 -0.74 -1.70
N GLU A 199 -29.87 -1.05 -0.41
CA GLU A 199 -31.17 -1.38 0.18
C GLU A 199 -32.18 -0.22 0.06
N ARG A 200 -31.75 1.03 0.24
CA ARG A 200 -32.60 2.22 0.10
C ARG A 200 -33.07 2.45 -1.34
N ASN A 201 -32.21 2.19 -2.32
CA ASN A 201 -32.56 2.37 -3.73
C ASN A 201 -33.51 1.27 -4.23
N ASP A 202 -33.41 0.06 -3.67
CA ASP A 202 -34.30 -1.07 -4.01
C ASP A 202 -35.71 -0.84 -3.44
N SER A 203 -35.81 -0.33 -2.21
CA SER A 203 -37.10 0.00 -1.58
C SER A 203 -37.80 1.22 -2.20
N SER A 204 -37.09 2.16 -2.84
CA SER A 204 -37.72 3.22 -3.63
C SER A 204 -38.29 2.73 -4.96
N HIS A 205 -37.71 1.69 -5.58
CA HIS A 205 -38.23 1.14 -6.84
C HIS A 205 -39.49 0.29 -6.67
N ILE A 206 -39.70 -0.30 -5.49
CA ILE A 206 -40.92 -1.08 -5.18
C ILE A 206 -42.13 -0.16 -4.99
N ASN A 207 -41.95 1.00 -4.36
CA ASN A 207 -43.06 1.93 -4.08
C ASN A 207 -43.59 2.68 -5.32
N ASP A 208 -42.78 2.86 -6.36
CA ASP A 208 -43.21 3.53 -7.60
C ASP A 208 -43.99 2.60 -8.55
N SER A 209 -43.96 1.28 -8.31
CA SER A 209 -44.72 0.29 -9.10
C SER A 209 -46.12 -0.01 -8.58
N GLU A 210 -46.45 0.39 -7.34
CA GLU A 210 -47.78 0.20 -6.75
C GLU A 210 -48.72 1.40 -6.91
N SER A 211 -48.24 2.53 -7.46
CA SER A 211 -49.04 3.76 -7.61
C SER A 211 -49.57 4.02 -9.03
N SER A 212 -49.60 3.01 -9.90
CA SER A 212 -50.09 3.13 -11.30
C SER A 212 -51.27 2.23 -11.66
N GLU A 213 -51.92 1.61 -10.67
CA GLU A 213 -53.21 0.95 -10.84
C GLU A 213 -54.27 1.66 -10.00
N ASP A 214 -54.80 2.76 -10.53
CA ASP A 214 -56.14 3.31 -10.23
C ASP A 214 -56.59 4.29 -11.33
#